data_AF-A0A6G6YDT7-F1
#
_entry.id   AF-A0A6G6YDT7-F1
#
_cell.length_a   1.000
_cell.length_b   1.000
_cell.length_c   1.000
_cell.angle_alpha   90.00
_cell.angle_beta   90.00
_cell.angle_gamma   90.00
#
_symmetry.space_group_name_H-M   'P 1'
#
loop_
_entity.id
_entity.type
_entity.pdbx_description
1 polymer ?
#
loop_
_entity_poly.entity_id
_entity_poly.type
_entity_poly.pdbx_seq_one_letter_code
_entity_poly.pdbx_strand_id
1 'polypeptide(L)'
;MDKTTLVMVPESEYKNLLQKVDTIFDSIVKKTQEPISEHISKNEVLFMLGISRGTYWRWVKDGKLKEYGIGAKRYCKRSQIQELLK
;
A
#
# COMPACT_ATOMS: atom_id res chain seq x y z
N MET A 1 -3.72 36.25 11.16
CA MET A 1 -4.75 36.33 12.21
C MET A 1 -5.88 35.43 11.78
N ASP A 2 -5.91 34.20 12.32
CA ASP A 2 -6.94 33.24 11.98
C ASP A 2 -8.28 33.72 12.52
N LYS A 3 -9.25 33.90 11.64
CA LYS A 3 -10.60 34.32 11.99
C LYS A 3 -11.34 33.12 12.59
N THR A 4 -11.26 32.97 13.90
CA THR A 4 -12.14 32.03 14.62
C THR A 4 -13.57 32.53 14.53
N THR A 5 -14.41 31.78 13.81
CA THR A 5 -15.84 32.08 13.68
C THR A 5 -16.61 31.07 14.49
N LEU A 6 -17.42 31.53 15.44
CA LEU A 6 -18.30 30.67 16.23
C LEU A 6 -19.57 30.38 15.42
N VAL A 7 -19.86 29.11 15.19
CA VAL A 7 -21.08 28.65 14.50
C VAL A 7 -21.83 27.73 15.45
N MET A 8 -23.07 28.08 15.79
CA MET A 8 -23.97 27.20 16.54
C MET A 8 -24.75 26.34 15.56
N VAL A 9 -24.76 25.03 15.82
CA VAL A 9 -25.41 24.02 15.00
C VAL A 9 -26.35 23.21 15.91
N PRO A 10 -27.59 22.92 15.50
CA PRO A 10 -28.47 22.02 16.23
C PRO A 10 -27.83 20.65 16.48
N GLU A 11 -28.12 20.04 17.62
CA GLU A 11 -27.52 18.75 18.02
C GLU A 11 -27.75 17.64 16.97
N SER A 12 -28.91 17.64 16.32
CA SER A 12 -29.26 16.71 15.24
C SER A 12 -28.36 16.85 14.01
N GLU A 13 -28.07 18.09 13.61
CA GLU A 13 -27.20 18.38 12.48
C GLU A 13 -25.74 18.06 12.80
N TYR A 14 -25.30 18.30 14.04
CA TYR A 14 -23.97 17.92 14.50
C TYR A 14 -23.77 16.39 14.45
N LYS A 15 -24.75 15.61 14.92
CA LYS A 15 -24.70 14.14 14.84
C LYS A 15 -24.67 13.64 13.39
N ASN A 16 -25.48 14.23 12.51
CA ASN A 16 -25.45 13.92 11.08
C ASN A 16 -24.08 14.23 10.44
N LEU A 17 -23.41 15.30 10.89
CA LEU A 17 -22.09 15.67 10.40
C LEU A 17 -21.03 14.66 10.85
N LEU A 18 -21.05 14.25 12.12
CA LEU A 18 -20.17 13.19 12.63
C LEU A 18 -20.35 11.88 11.86
N GLN A 19 -21.59 11.46 11.64
CA GLN A 19 -21.89 10.23 10.89
C GLN A 19 -21.36 10.26 9.44
N LYS A 20 -21.45 11.43 8.77
CA LYS A 20 -20.88 11.61 7.43
C LYS A 20 -19.36 11.54 7.45
N VAL A 21 -18.72 12.13 8.46
CA VAL A 21 -17.26 12.07 8.63
C VAL A 21 -16.80 10.62 8.78
N ASP A 22 -17.47 9.82 9.63
CA ASP A 22 -17.14 8.40 9.81
C ASP A 22 -17.31 7.61 8.51
N THR A 23 -18.42 7.83 7.79
CA THR A 23 -18.68 7.17 6.50
C THR A 23 -17.59 7.52 5.46
N ILE A 24 -17.15 8.77 5.43
CA ILE A 24 -16.07 9.22 4.55
C ILE A 24 -14.76 8.53 4.93
N PHE A 25 -14.43 8.47 6.23
CA PHE A 25 -13.25 7.76 6.73
C PHE A 25 -13.25 6.29 6.31
N ASP A 26 -14.36 5.57 6.53
CA ASP A 26 -14.48 4.16 6.14
C ASP A 26 -14.32 3.95 4.64
N SER A 27 -14.89 4.85 3.83
CA SER A 27 -14.78 4.79 2.37
C SER A 27 -13.36 5.06 1.86
N ILE A 28 -12.61 5.91 2.55
CA ILE A 28 -11.20 6.19 2.27
C ILE A 28 -10.35 4.98 2.64
N VAL A 29 -10.53 4.42 3.84
CA VAL A 29 -9.80 3.22 4.29
C VAL A 29 -10.04 2.04 3.35
N LYS A 30 -11.28 1.86 2.88
CA LYS A 30 -11.63 0.80 1.93
C LYS A 30 -11.01 1.01 0.54
N LYS A 31 -10.80 2.26 0.11
CA LYS A 31 -10.15 2.59 -1.17
C LYS A 31 -8.63 2.56 -1.11
N THR A 32 -8.02 2.90 0.03
CA THR A 32 -6.56 2.84 0.23
C THR A 32 -6.07 1.43 0.52
N GLN A 33 -6.96 0.50 0.85
CA GLN A 33 -6.75 -0.94 0.62
C GLN A 33 -6.85 -1.27 -0.87
N GLU A 34 -6.13 -0.52 -1.72
CA GLU A 34 -5.85 -0.97 -3.08
C GLU A 34 -5.30 -2.39 -2.96
N PRO A 35 -5.76 -3.34 -3.80
CA PRO A 35 -5.23 -4.69 -3.78
C PRO A 35 -3.73 -4.54 -3.97
N ILE A 36 -2.98 -4.79 -2.90
CA ILE A 36 -1.55 -4.66 -2.89
C ILE A 36 -1.07 -5.45 -4.10
N SER A 37 -0.54 -4.76 -5.11
CA SER A 37 -0.31 -5.36 -6.42
C SER A 37 0.37 -6.71 -6.22
N GLU A 38 -0.30 -7.79 -6.65
CA GLU A 38 0.21 -9.15 -6.47
C GLU A 38 1.62 -9.27 -7.05
N HIS A 39 1.92 -8.44 -8.04
CA HIS A 39 3.19 -8.33 -8.72
C HIS A 39 3.89 -7.02 -8.34
N ILE A 40 5.07 -7.13 -7.73
CA ILE A 40 5.92 -5.98 -7.40
C ILE A 40 7.16 -5.96 -8.29
N SER A 41 7.65 -4.76 -8.60
CA SER A 41 8.83 -4.55 -9.42
C SER A 41 10.11 -4.93 -8.67
N LYS A 42 11.18 -5.22 -9.42
CA LYS A 42 12.51 -5.47 -8.83
C LYS A 42 12.94 -4.39 -7.83
N ASN A 43 12.70 -3.11 -8.12
CA ASN A 43 13.11 -2.02 -7.23
C ASN A 43 12.37 -2.07 -5.88
N GLU A 44 11.08 -2.41 -5.90
CA GLU A 44 10.30 -2.61 -4.67
C GLU A 44 10.79 -3.84 -3.90
N VAL A 45 11.13 -4.93 -4.58
CA VAL A 45 11.70 -6.12 -3.92
C VAL A 45 13.01 -5.78 -3.20
N LEU A 46 13.91 -5.04 -3.85
CA LEU A 46 15.18 -4.61 -3.24
C LEU A 46 14.95 -3.75 -2.00
N PHE A 47 13.97 -2.84 -2.06
CA PHE A 47 13.58 -1.98 -0.93
C PHE A 47 12.97 -2.79 0.21
N MET A 48 12.03 -3.70 -0.08
CA MET A 48 11.33 -4.51 0.92
C MET A 48 12.25 -5.48 1.66
N LEU A 49 13.23 -6.06 0.96
CA LEU A 49 14.17 -7.02 1.54
C LEU A 49 15.46 -6.37 2.05
N GLY A 50 15.70 -5.09 1.73
CA GLY A 50 16.95 -4.41 2.07
C GLY A 50 18.20 -5.00 1.43
N ILE A 51 18.08 -5.66 0.26
CA ILE A 51 19.19 -6.38 -0.39
C ILE A 51 19.77 -5.61 -1.58
N SER A 52 21.02 -5.95 -1.93
CA SER A 52 21.67 -5.42 -3.13
C SER A 52 21.14 -6.06 -4.42
N ARG A 53 21.32 -5.36 -5.55
CA ARG A 53 21.03 -5.89 -6.90
C ARG A 53 21.77 -7.20 -7.21
N GLY A 54 22.99 -7.36 -6.70
CA GLY A 54 23.78 -8.58 -6.89
C GLY A 54 23.21 -9.77 -6.11
N THR A 55 22.80 -9.52 -4.86
CA THR A 55 22.13 -10.52 -4.01
C THR A 55 20.82 -10.98 -4.65
N TYR A 56 20.03 -10.03 -5.15
CA TYR A 56 18.79 -10.31 -5.87
C TYR A 56 19.01 -11.26 -7.07
N TRP A 57 19.98 -10.95 -7.93
CA TRP A 57 20.29 -11.81 -9.08
C TRP A 57 20.76 -13.20 -8.68
N ARG A 58 21.55 -13.31 -7.61
CA ARG A 58 21.97 -14.59 -7.07
C ARG A 58 20.75 -15.39 -6.61
N TRP A 59 19.81 -14.78 -5.91
CA TRP A 59 18.59 -15.46 -5.44
C TRP A 59 17.65 -15.88 -6.57
N VAL A 60 17.56 -15.09 -7.63
CA VAL A 60 16.82 -15.48 -8.85
C VAL A 60 17.51 -16.67 -9.53
N LYS A 61 18.83 -16.64 -9.67
CA LYS A 61 19.62 -17.74 -10.25
C LYS A 61 19.54 -19.03 -9.41
N ASP A 62 19.57 -18.89 -8.09
CA ASP A 62 19.47 -20.00 -7.13
C ASP A 62 18.03 -20.53 -6.99
N GLY A 63 17.03 -19.89 -7.65
CA GLY A 63 15.63 -20.28 -7.60
C GLY A 63 14.87 -19.86 -6.32
N LYS A 64 15.51 -19.12 -5.41
CA LYS A 64 14.89 -18.58 -4.19
C LYS A 64 13.84 -17.52 -4.49
N LEU A 65 14.04 -16.73 -5.55
CA LEU A 65 13.12 -15.72 -6.05
C LEU A 65 12.64 -16.09 -7.46
N LYS A 66 11.33 -15.95 -7.71
CA LYS A 66 10.75 -16.21 -9.04
C LYS A 66 10.31 -14.91 -9.70
N GLU A 67 10.96 -14.60 -10.83
CA GLU A 67 10.58 -13.46 -11.68
C GLU A 67 9.59 -13.88 -12.77
N TYR A 68 8.65 -12.99 -13.06
CA TYR A 68 7.68 -13.10 -14.14
C TYR A 68 7.92 -11.93 -15.11
N GLY A 69 8.13 -12.26 -16.38
CA GLY A 69 8.25 -11.28 -17.45
C GLY A 69 6.87 -10.87 -17.96
N ILE A 70 6.54 -9.59 -17.87
CA ILE A 70 5.35 -9.00 -18.51
C ILE A 70 5.86 -7.94 -19.47
N GLY A 71 5.96 -8.30 -20.75
CA GLY A 71 6.63 -7.48 -21.77
C GLY A 71 8.11 -7.29 -21.45
N ALA A 72 8.57 -6.03 -21.43
CA ALA A 72 9.97 -5.67 -21.12
C ALA A 72 10.26 -5.57 -19.62
N LYS A 73 9.25 -5.69 -18.75
CA LYS A 73 9.40 -5.53 -17.30
C LYS A 73 9.38 -6.88 -16.59
N ARG A 74 10.14 -6.98 -15.51
CA ARG A 74 10.19 -8.16 -14.64
C ARG A 74 9.58 -7.84 -13.28
N TYR A 75 8.72 -8.74 -12.82
CA TYR A 75 7.97 -8.61 -11.58
C TYR A 75 8.13 -9.86 -10.71
N CYS A 76 8.01 -9.72 -9.40
CA CYS A 76 7.97 -10.82 -8.44
C CYS A 76 6.61 -10.86 -7.76
N LYS A 77 6.14 -12.05 -7.36
CA LYS A 77 4.94 -12.17 -6.55
C LYS A 77 5.21 -11.66 -5.14
N ARG A 78 4.37 -10.75 -4.64
CA ARG A 78 4.53 -10.18 -3.31
C ARG A 78 4.42 -11.23 -2.19
N SER A 79 3.54 -12.22 -2.35
CA SER A 79 3.39 -13.31 -1.37
C SER A 79 4.71 -14.04 -1.13
N GLN A 80 5.44 -14.36 -2.19
CA GLN A 80 6.76 -14.99 -2.10
C GLN A 80 7.77 -14.10 -1.36
N ILE A 81 7.72 -12.79 -1.55
CA ILE A 81 8.61 -11.86 -0.84
C ILE A 81 8.26 -11.77 0.65
N GLN A 82 6.98 -11.79 0.99
CA GLN A 82 6.52 -11.80 2.38
C GLN A 82 6.87 -13.10 3.10
N GLU A 83 6.85 -14.25 2.41
CA GLU A 83 7.33 -15.52 2.96
C GLU A 83 8.82 -15.48 3.31
N LEU A 84 9.64 -14.76 2.56
CA LEU A 84 11.07 -14.59 2.84
C LEU A 84 11.37 -13.63 4.02
N LEU A 85 10.38 -12.84 4.44
CA LEU A 85 10.48 -11.91 5.57
C LEU A 85 10.00 -12.53 6.90
N LYS A 86 9.37 -13.70 6.85
CA LYS A 86 8.96 -14.47 8.03
C LYS A 86 10.11 -15.32 8.54
#